data_AF-W7YPW5-F1
#
_entry.id   AF-W7YPW5-F1
#
_cell.length_a   1.000
_cell.length_b   1.000
_cell.length_c   1.000
_cell.angle_alpha   90.00
_cell.angle_beta   90.00
_cell.angle_gamma   90.00
#
_symmetry.space_group_name_H-M   'P 1'
#
loop_
_entity.id
_entity.type
_entity.pdbx_description
1 polymer ?
#
loop_
_entity_poly.entity_id
_entity_poly.type
_entity_poly.pdbx_seq_one_letter_code
_entity_poly.pdbx_strand_id
1 'polypeptide(L)'
;MAHKLLKLYKDDLSLFHILIKKMRWTNFNKTIFILLFSIALIIILKSQINSLWGNASFLLLILCYVVFLREAKLESDRIIQSDNSGKSYYQARMDGLKRFLKNEGFDTNPQKIDLLIKMVEKQSEEAKVPFFIGRGIILTIIIPIISATYTNILNKYIDRLEIVILIFVIFIATVLIIFYYVSIFKLFYDEIINGDYQRYKTIANDLRELYFREV
;
A
#
# COMPACT_ATOMS: atom_id res chain seq x y z
N MET A 1 -19.84 -19.12 9.78
CA MET A 1 -20.08 -18.52 8.44
C MET A 1 -19.18 -17.31 8.18
N ALA A 2 -19.20 -16.27 9.03
CA ALA A 2 -18.36 -15.08 8.86
C ALA A 2 -16.85 -15.38 8.71
N HIS A 3 -16.27 -16.31 9.48
CA HIS A 3 -14.87 -16.72 9.29
C HIS A 3 -14.62 -17.50 7.99
N LYS A 4 -15.60 -18.27 7.48
CA LYS A 4 -15.48 -18.93 6.17
C LYS A 4 -15.45 -17.88 5.04
N LEU A 5 -16.30 -16.86 5.13
CA LEU A 5 -16.30 -15.71 4.22
C LEU A 5 -14.97 -14.95 4.27
N LEU A 6 -14.44 -14.69 5.47
CA LEU A 6 -13.13 -14.06 5.62
C LEU A 6 -12.04 -14.91 4.96
N LYS A 7 -12.07 -16.23 5.15
CA LYS A 7 -11.12 -17.15 4.53
C LYS A 7 -11.19 -17.10 2.99
N LEU A 8 -12.38 -17.20 2.41
CA LEU A 8 -12.60 -17.03 0.97
C LEU A 8 -12.02 -15.68 0.48
N TYR A 9 -12.25 -14.62 1.25
CA TYR A 9 -11.73 -13.31 0.90
C TYR A 9 -10.22 -13.19 0.97
N LYS A 10 -9.57 -13.88 1.92
CA LYS A 10 -8.10 -13.92 2.03
C LYS A 10 -7.47 -14.75 0.92
N ASP A 11 -8.08 -15.90 0.63
CA ASP A 11 -7.47 -16.93 -0.22
C ASP A 11 -7.77 -16.72 -1.70
N ASP A 12 -8.99 -16.31 -2.07
CA ASP A 12 -9.44 -16.30 -3.46
C ASP A 12 -9.92 -14.94 -3.98
N LEU A 13 -10.38 -14.04 -3.10
CA LEU A 13 -10.98 -12.76 -3.54
C LEU A 13 -10.13 -11.53 -3.24
N SER A 14 -9.03 -11.64 -2.49
CA SER A 14 -8.16 -10.50 -2.20
C SER A 14 -7.34 -10.12 -3.42
N LEU A 15 -7.45 -8.86 -3.86
CA LEU A 15 -6.64 -8.31 -4.95
C LEU A 15 -5.14 -8.55 -4.70
N PHE A 16 -4.69 -8.31 -3.46
CA PHE A 16 -3.29 -8.48 -3.08
C PHE A 16 -2.83 -9.93 -3.21
N HIS A 17 -3.63 -10.89 -2.74
CA HIS A 17 -3.31 -12.30 -2.87
C HIS A 17 -3.22 -12.72 -4.34
N ILE A 18 -4.19 -12.30 -5.17
CA ILE A 18 -4.21 -12.56 -6.61
C ILE A 18 -2.97 -11.97 -7.29
N LEU A 19 -2.64 -10.71 -6.98
CA LEU A 19 -1.47 -10.02 -7.52
C LEU A 19 -0.19 -10.76 -7.15
N ILE A 20 0.04 -11.08 -5.88
CA ILE A 20 1.26 -11.78 -5.44
C ILE A 20 1.39 -13.16 -6.08
N LYS A 21 0.31 -13.94 -6.08
CA LYS A 21 0.30 -15.32 -6.59
C LYS A 21 0.64 -15.38 -8.09
N LYS A 22 0.26 -14.35 -8.85
CA LYS A 22 0.37 -14.33 -10.33
C LYS A 22 1.39 -13.33 -10.87
N MET A 23 2.07 -12.59 -9.99
CA MET A 23 3.12 -11.66 -10.37
C MET A 23 4.28 -12.42 -11.02
N ARG A 24 4.63 -12.00 -12.25
CA ARG A 24 5.86 -12.47 -12.89
C ARG A 24 7.04 -11.72 -12.29
N TRP A 25 7.63 -12.33 -11.28
CA TRP A 25 8.83 -11.82 -10.60
C TRP A 25 10.01 -11.54 -11.53
N THR A 26 10.04 -12.14 -12.73
CA THR A 26 11.14 -11.96 -13.69
C THR A 26 11.34 -10.52 -14.15
N ASN A 27 10.27 -9.78 -14.45
CA ASN A 27 10.40 -8.38 -14.85
C ASN A 27 10.59 -7.49 -13.61
N PHE A 28 9.81 -7.72 -12.55
CA PHE A 28 9.93 -6.99 -11.29
C PHE A 28 11.35 -7.05 -10.68
N ASN A 29 11.98 -8.23 -10.70
CA ASN A 29 13.34 -8.43 -10.19
C ASN A 29 14.38 -7.71 -11.04
N LYS A 30 14.21 -7.64 -12.38
CA LYS A 30 15.10 -6.87 -13.25
C LYS A 30 15.05 -5.39 -12.90
N THR A 31 13.87 -4.85 -12.68
CA THR A 31 13.67 -3.43 -12.38
C THR A 31 14.16 -3.07 -10.99
N ILE A 32 13.97 -3.95 -10.00
CA ILE A 32 14.59 -3.82 -8.67
C ILE A 32 16.12 -3.86 -8.77
N PHE A 33 16.67 -4.80 -9.54
CA PHE A 33 18.11 -4.92 -9.73
C PHE A 33 18.70 -3.65 -10.37
N ILE A 34 18.05 -3.11 -11.40
CA ILE A 34 18.42 -1.86 -12.04
C ILE A 34 18.35 -0.69 -11.05
N LEU A 35 17.30 -0.62 -10.22
CA LEU A 35 17.16 0.41 -9.19
C LEU A 35 18.30 0.34 -8.17
N LEU A 36 18.59 -0.86 -7.65
CA LEU A 36 19.68 -1.09 -6.68
C LEU A 36 21.04 -0.76 -7.29
N PHE A 37 21.27 -1.16 -8.55
CA PHE A 37 22.49 -0.84 -9.28
C PHE A 37 22.65 0.67 -9.47
N SER A 38 21.58 1.39 -9.83
CA SER A 38 21.58 2.85 -9.94
C SER A 38 21.90 3.52 -8.60
N ILE A 39 21.34 3.04 -7.49
CA ILE A 39 21.64 3.55 -6.15
C ILE A 39 23.12 3.34 -5.81
N ALA A 40 23.65 2.13 -6.04
CA ALA A 40 25.06 1.82 -5.78
C ALA A 40 26.01 2.69 -6.62
N LEU A 41 25.69 2.87 -7.91
CA LEU A 41 26.46 3.71 -8.82
C LEU A 41 26.52 5.16 -8.35
N ILE A 42 25.43 5.69 -7.79
CA ILE A 42 25.36 7.06 -7.26
C ILE A 42 26.21 7.22 -6.01
N ILE A 43 26.19 6.24 -5.10
CA ILE A 43 27.02 6.24 -3.91
C ILE A 43 28.51 6.26 -4.31
N ILE A 44 28.90 5.44 -5.28
CA ILE A 44 30.29 5.36 -5.78
C ILE A 44 30.71 6.68 -6.45
N LEU A 45 29.88 7.20 -7.37
CA LEU A 45 30.18 8.44 -8.08
C LEU A 45 30.28 9.65 -7.15
N LYS A 46 29.40 9.73 -6.14
CA LYS A 46 29.43 10.79 -5.13
C LYS A 46 30.65 10.67 -4.22
N SER A 47 31.11 9.45 -3.93
CA SER A 47 32.31 9.21 -3.12
C SER A 47 33.62 9.53 -3.85
N GLN A 48 33.64 9.39 -5.19
CA GLN A 48 34.86 9.54 -6.00
C GLN A 48 34.98 10.94 -6.62
N ILE A 49 33.86 11.61 -6.88
CA ILE A 49 33.83 12.87 -7.63
C ILE A 49 33.11 13.93 -6.79
N ASN A 50 33.87 14.85 -6.16
CA ASN A 50 33.37 16.06 -5.49
C ASN A 50 32.83 17.07 -6.53
N SER A 51 31.83 16.67 -7.31
CA SER A 51 31.32 17.42 -8.46
C SER A 51 29.84 17.72 -8.31
N LEU A 52 29.44 18.92 -8.80
CA LEU A 52 28.05 19.37 -9.00
C LEU A 52 27.18 18.36 -9.77
N TRP A 53 27.78 17.41 -10.49
CA TRP A 53 27.11 16.33 -11.21
C TRP A 53 26.38 15.33 -10.30
N GLY A 54 26.61 15.36 -8.98
CA GLY A 54 25.82 14.59 -8.02
C GLY A 54 24.31 14.82 -8.16
N ASN A 55 23.88 16.01 -8.59
CA ASN A 55 22.45 16.34 -8.80
C ASN A 55 21.86 15.69 -10.08
N ALA A 56 22.65 15.52 -11.14
CA ALA A 56 22.21 14.82 -12.36
C ALA A 56 21.94 13.33 -12.09
N SER A 57 22.66 12.76 -11.13
CA SER A 57 22.49 11.38 -10.70
C SER A 57 21.15 11.13 -9.96
N PHE A 58 20.63 12.15 -9.26
CA PHE A 58 19.29 12.12 -8.67
C PHE A 58 18.17 12.14 -9.73
N LEU A 59 18.35 12.87 -10.84
CA LEU A 59 17.39 12.85 -11.96
C LEU A 59 17.30 11.45 -12.58
N LEU A 60 18.43 10.73 -12.69
CA LEU A 60 18.45 9.35 -13.18
C LEU A 60 17.67 8.41 -12.25
N LEU A 61 17.79 8.58 -10.92
CA LEU A 61 16.99 7.81 -9.96
C LEU A 61 15.49 8.06 -10.11
N ILE A 62 15.09 9.33 -10.25
CA ILE A 62 13.69 9.69 -10.46
C ILE A 62 13.17 9.00 -11.73
N LEU A 63 13.96 9.00 -12.80
CA LEU A 63 13.59 8.38 -14.07
C LEU A 63 13.48 6.85 -13.94
N CYS A 64 14.45 6.18 -13.30
CA CYS A 64 14.39 4.75 -13.01
C CYS A 64 13.17 4.38 -12.15
N TYR A 65 12.85 5.22 -11.15
CA TYR A 65 11.68 5.01 -10.30
C TYR A 65 10.37 5.17 -11.06
N VAL A 66 10.25 6.15 -11.96
CA VAL A 66 9.07 6.31 -12.83
C VAL A 66 8.89 5.10 -13.74
N VAL A 67 9.98 4.58 -14.32
CA VAL A 67 9.95 3.35 -15.11
C VAL A 67 9.48 2.15 -14.28
N PHE A 68 9.97 2.02 -13.05
CA PHE A 68 9.52 0.99 -12.12
C PHE A 68 8.02 1.06 -11.82
N LEU A 69 7.50 2.25 -11.53
CA LEU A 69 6.06 2.44 -11.28
C LEU A 69 5.21 2.06 -12.50
N ARG A 70 5.67 2.41 -13.71
CA ARG A 70 4.98 2.06 -14.95
C ARG A 70 4.92 0.55 -15.15
N GLU A 71 6.04 -0.15 -14.96
CA GLU A 71 6.09 -1.61 -15.12
C GLU A 71 5.24 -2.33 -14.06
N ALA A 72 5.28 -1.87 -12.80
CA ALA A 72 4.43 -2.40 -11.74
C ALA A 72 2.94 -2.24 -12.08
N LYS A 73 2.54 -1.10 -12.64
CA LYS A 73 1.17 -0.85 -13.09
C LYS A 73 0.76 -1.77 -14.23
N LEU A 74 1.59 -1.89 -15.27
CA LEU A 74 1.31 -2.76 -16.42
C LEU A 74 1.15 -4.23 -16.01
N GLU A 75 1.97 -4.70 -15.08
CA GLU A 75 1.86 -6.07 -14.56
C GLU A 75 0.59 -6.26 -13.73
N SER A 76 0.21 -5.28 -12.90
CA SER A 76 -1.07 -5.29 -12.18
C SER A 76 -2.25 -5.35 -13.16
N ASP A 77 -2.25 -4.51 -14.19
CA ASP A 77 -3.31 -4.46 -15.20
C ASP A 77 -3.40 -5.80 -15.97
N ARG A 78 -2.26 -6.40 -16.33
CA ARG A 78 -2.19 -7.72 -16.96
C ARG A 78 -2.84 -8.79 -16.08
N ILE A 79 -2.52 -8.82 -14.79
CA ILE A 79 -3.06 -9.81 -13.86
C ILE A 79 -4.59 -9.65 -13.77
N ILE A 80 -5.07 -8.42 -13.59
CA ILE A 80 -6.51 -8.13 -13.49
C ILE A 80 -7.27 -8.55 -14.76
N GLN A 81 -6.72 -8.26 -15.95
CA GLN A 81 -7.36 -8.63 -17.21
C GLN A 81 -7.32 -10.14 -17.47
N SER A 82 -6.18 -10.79 -17.21
CA SER A 82 -5.99 -12.22 -17.51
C SER A 82 -6.79 -13.13 -16.59
N ASP A 83 -6.97 -12.75 -15.32
CA ASP A 83 -7.61 -13.62 -14.33
C ASP A 83 -9.13 -13.55 -14.36
N ASN A 84 -9.67 -12.38 -14.68
CA ASN A 84 -11.10 -12.12 -14.59
C ASN A 84 -11.81 -12.34 -15.93
N SER A 85 -11.17 -13.02 -16.90
CA SER A 85 -11.71 -13.19 -18.26
C SER A 85 -12.14 -11.86 -18.91
N GLY A 86 -11.39 -10.78 -18.67
CA GLY A 86 -11.72 -9.42 -19.12
C GLY A 86 -12.76 -8.67 -18.27
N LYS A 87 -13.32 -9.28 -17.22
CA LYS A 87 -14.20 -8.59 -16.26
C LYS A 87 -13.38 -7.70 -15.32
N SER A 88 -14.02 -6.67 -14.75
CA SER A 88 -13.37 -5.88 -13.70
C SER A 88 -13.12 -6.73 -12.45
N TYR A 89 -12.09 -6.44 -11.67
CA TYR A 89 -11.80 -7.13 -10.41
C TYR A 89 -13.03 -7.18 -9.49
N TYR A 90 -13.77 -6.07 -9.44
CA TYR A 90 -15.01 -5.97 -8.68
C TYR A 90 -16.07 -6.99 -9.16
N GLN A 91 -16.27 -7.12 -10.48
CA GLN A 91 -17.22 -8.10 -11.03
C GLN A 91 -16.80 -9.54 -10.72
N ALA A 92 -15.52 -9.88 -10.86
CA ALA A 92 -15.01 -11.20 -10.54
C ALA A 92 -15.16 -11.55 -9.05
N ARG A 93 -14.93 -10.55 -8.17
CA ARG A 93 -15.15 -10.68 -6.74
C ARG A 93 -16.61 -10.97 -6.41
N MET A 94 -17.54 -10.25 -7.04
CA MET A 94 -18.97 -10.44 -6.85
C MET A 94 -19.44 -11.83 -7.36
N ASP A 95 -18.96 -12.26 -8.52
CA ASP A 95 -19.26 -13.59 -9.08
C ASP A 95 -18.72 -14.73 -8.18
N GLY A 96 -17.55 -14.53 -7.56
CA GLY A 96 -16.98 -15.45 -6.58
C GLY A 96 -17.80 -15.54 -5.30
N LEU A 97 -18.25 -14.38 -4.78
CA LEU A 97 -19.13 -14.31 -3.62
C LEU A 97 -20.47 -15.00 -3.88
N LYS A 98 -21.12 -14.74 -5.03
CA LYS A 98 -22.36 -15.42 -5.45
C LYS A 98 -22.20 -16.93 -5.49
N ARG A 99 -21.15 -17.43 -6.16
CA ARG A 99 -20.87 -18.87 -6.24
C ARG A 99 -20.69 -19.51 -4.86
N PHE A 100 -20.00 -18.84 -3.96
CA PHE A 100 -19.81 -19.31 -2.59
C PHE A 100 -21.13 -19.37 -1.81
N LEU A 101 -21.94 -18.31 -1.87
CA LEU A 101 -23.24 -18.27 -1.20
C LEU A 101 -24.19 -19.34 -1.73
N LYS A 102 -24.20 -19.57 -3.04
CA LYS A 102 -24.95 -20.66 -3.67
C LYS A 102 -24.53 -22.03 -3.15
N ASN A 103 -23.23 -22.29 -3.09
CA ASN A 103 -22.69 -23.56 -2.62
C ASN A 103 -22.97 -23.82 -1.13
N GLU A 104 -23.06 -22.77 -0.31
CA GLU A 104 -23.42 -22.86 1.11
C GLU A 104 -24.94 -22.76 1.35
N GLY A 105 -25.77 -22.69 0.31
CA GLY A 105 -27.24 -22.72 0.41
C GLY A 105 -27.88 -21.39 0.87
N PHE A 106 -27.22 -20.26 0.62
CA PHE A 106 -27.68 -18.92 0.96
C PHE A 106 -28.37 -18.17 -0.19
N ASP A 107 -28.50 -18.78 -1.37
CA ASP A 107 -28.67 -18.12 -2.68
C ASP A 107 -29.95 -17.29 -2.92
N THR A 108 -30.95 -17.26 -2.03
CA THR A 108 -32.25 -16.63 -2.36
C THR A 108 -33.11 -16.14 -1.19
N ASN A 109 -32.65 -16.18 0.06
CA ASN A 109 -33.46 -15.68 1.17
C ASN A 109 -32.91 -14.34 1.70
N PRO A 110 -33.62 -13.22 1.44
CA PRO A 110 -33.22 -11.88 1.90
C PRO A 110 -32.95 -11.82 3.41
N GLN A 111 -33.71 -12.57 4.21
CA GLN A 111 -33.55 -12.61 5.67
C GLN A 111 -32.25 -13.32 6.09
N LYS A 112 -31.83 -14.34 5.35
CA LYS A 112 -30.56 -15.04 5.62
C LYS A 112 -29.36 -14.15 5.26
N ILE A 113 -29.48 -13.37 4.18
CA ILE A 113 -28.44 -12.41 3.78
C ILE A 113 -28.37 -11.26 4.78
N ASP A 114 -29.50 -10.72 5.25
CA ASP A 114 -29.54 -9.68 6.29
C ASP A 114 -28.91 -10.16 7.61
N LEU A 115 -29.23 -11.37 8.05
CA LEU A 115 -28.59 -11.98 9.23
C LEU A 115 -27.08 -12.14 9.04
N LEU A 116 -26.65 -12.54 7.84
CA LEU A 116 -25.24 -12.70 7.51
C LEU A 116 -24.49 -11.36 7.51
N ILE A 117 -25.11 -10.29 6.99
CA ILE A 117 -24.59 -8.92 7.04
C ILE A 117 -24.38 -8.51 8.50
N LYS A 118 -25.40 -8.66 9.36
CA LYS A 118 -25.30 -8.32 10.79
C LYS A 118 -24.20 -9.10 11.50
N MET A 119 -24.05 -10.40 11.20
CA MET A 119 -22.96 -11.21 11.76
C MET A 119 -21.58 -10.72 11.32
N VAL A 120 -21.42 -10.34 10.04
CA VAL A 120 -20.16 -9.83 9.49
C VAL A 120 -19.83 -8.46 10.06
N GLU A 121 -20.82 -7.58 10.24
CA GLU A 121 -20.62 -6.25 10.83
C GLU A 121 -20.18 -6.34 12.29
N LYS A 122 -20.82 -7.22 13.09
CA LYS A 122 -20.40 -7.49 14.47
C LYS A 122 -18.93 -7.96 14.52
N GLN A 123 -18.54 -8.86 13.63
CA GLN A 123 -17.15 -9.34 13.52
C GLN A 123 -16.18 -8.24 13.06
N SER A 124 -16.64 -7.30 12.23
CA SER A 124 -15.86 -6.11 11.87
C SER A 124 -15.59 -5.25 13.10
N GLU A 125 -16.61 -4.95 13.90
CA GLU A 125 -16.45 -4.13 15.11
C GLU A 125 -15.51 -4.79 16.13
N GLU A 126 -15.61 -6.11 16.32
CA GLU A 126 -14.71 -6.88 17.18
C GLU A 126 -13.26 -6.89 16.68
N ALA A 127 -13.05 -6.90 15.36
CA ALA A 127 -11.72 -6.87 14.73
C ALA A 127 -11.10 -5.46 14.64
N LYS A 128 -11.82 -4.41 15.06
CA LYS A 128 -11.36 -3.02 14.94
C LYS A 128 -10.20 -2.76 15.89
N VAL A 129 -9.00 -2.60 15.34
CA VAL A 129 -7.82 -2.23 16.14
C VAL A 129 -7.91 -0.72 16.48
N PRO A 130 -7.81 -0.33 17.76
CA PRO A 130 -7.87 1.08 18.15
C PRO A 130 -6.74 1.88 17.47
N PHE A 131 -7.12 3.03 16.90
CA PHE A 131 -6.31 3.88 16.02
C PHE A 131 -5.03 4.46 16.66
N PHE A 132 -4.90 4.36 17.98
CA PHE A 132 -3.95 5.14 18.78
C PHE A 132 -2.50 4.64 18.78
N ILE A 133 -2.24 3.37 18.44
CA ILE A 133 -0.92 2.78 18.74
C ILE A 133 0.12 3.01 17.63
N GLY A 134 -0.29 3.18 16.36
CA GLY A 134 0.68 3.28 15.25
C GLY A 134 1.16 4.70 14.93
N ARG A 135 0.22 5.60 14.65
CA ARG A 135 0.54 6.90 14.00
C ARG A 135 0.96 7.99 14.98
N GLY A 136 0.34 8.03 16.16
CA GLY A 136 0.61 9.04 17.19
C GLY A 136 2.01 8.88 17.80
N ILE A 137 2.35 7.66 18.21
CA ILE A 137 3.62 7.34 18.88
C ILE A 137 4.82 7.67 17.97
N ILE A 138 4.74 7.32 16.69
CA ILE A 138 5.82 7.59 15.73
C ILE A 138 6.02 9.09 15.52
N LEU A 139 4.94 9.87 15.37
CA LEU A 139 5.03 11.33 15.19
C LEU A 139 5.56 12.03 16.44
N THR A 140 5.14 11.60 17.63
CA THR A 140 5.61 12.16 18.91
C THR A 140 7.10 11.94 19.14
N ILE A 141 7.69 10.86 18.62
CA ILE A 141 9.13 10.59 18.73
C ILE A 141 9.92 11.35 17.65
N ILE A 142 9.40 11.40 16.41
CA ILE A 142 10.12 11.97 15.27
C ILE A 142 10.17 13.50 15.30
N ILE A 143 9.07 14.17 15.67
CA ILE A 143 8.98 15.64 15.65
C ILE A 143 10.05 16.31 16.55
N PRO A 144 10.26 15.88 17.80
CA PRO A 144 11.30 16.46 18.67
C PRO A 144 12.71 16.26 18.13
N ILE A 145 13.01 15.08 17.56
CA ILE A 145 14.33 14.77 16.98
C ILE A 145 14.63 15.70 15.81
N ILE A 146 13.65 15.88 14.92
CA ILE A 146 13.77 16.78 13.77
C ILE A 146 13.95 18.22 14.24
N SER A 147 13.12 18.68 15.19
CA SER A 147 13.20 20.03 15.73
C SER A 147 14.55 20.32 16.39
N ALA A 148 15.03 19.42 17.25
CA ALA A 148 16.32 19.57 17.93
C ALA A 148 17.51 19.56 16.94
N THR A 149 17.45 18.70 15.92
CA THR A 149 18.50 18.62 14.89
C THR A 149 18.52 19.90 14.04
N TYR A 150 17.35 20.42 13.68
CA TYR A 150 17.21 21.65 12.90
C TYR A 150 17.72 22.88 13.67
N THR A 151 17.33 23.05 14.93
CA THR A 151 17.78 24.17 15.77
C THR A 151 19.29 24.16 15.97
N ASN A 152 19.88 22.99 16.14
CA ASN A 152 21.33 22.85 16.36
C ASN A 152 22.14 23.15 15.09
N ILE A 153 21.63 22.73 13.92
CA ILE A 153 22.27 23.01 12.63
C ILE A 153 22.16 24.50 12.26
N LEU A 154 20.98 25.12 12.44
CA LEU A 154 20.82 26.56 12.20
C LEU A 154 21.78 27.36 13.07
N ASN A 155 21.85 27.09 14.37
CA ASN A 155 22.70 27.86 15.28
C ASN A 155 24.21 27.73 14.99
N LYS A 156 24.66 26.70 14.25
CA LYS A 156 26.08 26.45 13.97
C LYS A 156 26.58 26.87 12.59
N TYR A 157 25.71 27.03 11.60
CA TYR A 157 26.12 27.09 10.18
C TYR A 157 25.53 28.27 9.36
N ILE A 158 25.02 29.31 10.04
CA ILE A 158 24.33 30.46 9.40
C ILE A 158 25.21 31.32 8.47
N ASP A 159 26.55 31.26 8.55
CA ASP A 159 27.42 32.21 7.84
C ASP A 159 27.52 32.00 6.32
N ARG A 160 26.95 30.93 5.75
CA ARG A 160 26.97 30.66 4.30
C ARG A 160 25.62 30.23 3.76
N LEU A 161 25.05 31.06 2.90
CA LEU A 161 23.73 30.86 2.27
C LEU A 161 23.61 29.54 1.49
N GLU A 162 24.70 29.09 0.86
CA GLU A 162 24.79 27.82 0.14
C GLU A 162 24.54 26.61 1.05
N ILE A 163 25.05 26.65 2.29
CA ILE A 163 24.89 25.58 3.28
C ILE A 163 23.44 25.54 3.76
N VAL A 164 22.81 26.71 3.93
CA VAL A 164 21.39 26.84 4.31
C VAL A 164 20.48 26.23 3.25
N ILE A 165 20.73 26.51 1.96
CA ILE A 165 19.96 25.92 0.85
C ILE A 165 20.14 24.39 0.80
N LEU A 166 21.37 23.89 0.96
CA LEU A 166 21.64 22.45 0.99
C LEU A 166 20.91 21.74 2.14
N ILE A 167 20.90 22.34 3.33
CA ILE A 167 20.16 21.83 4.49
C ILE A 167 18.65 21.81 4.19
N PHE A 168 18.12 22.84 3.55
CA PHE A 168 16.70 22.91 3.18
C PHE A 168 16.30 21.81 2.18
N VAL A 169 17.16 21.53 1.19
CA VAL A 169 16.94 20.43 0.23
C VAL A 169 17.00 19.07 0.93
N ILE A 170 17.96 18.86 1.82
CA ILE A 170 18.07 17.62 2.61
C ILE A 170 16.84 17.46 3.53
N PHE A 171 16.36 18.54 4.14
CA PHE A 171 15.17 18.54 4.97
C PHE A 171 13.92 18.18 4.16
N ILE A 172 13.70 18.81 3.00
CA ILE A 172 12.58 18.49 2.12
C ILE A 172 12.66 17.03 1.66
N ALA A 173 13.84 16.55 1.25
CA ALA A 173 14.05 15.16 0.89
C ALA A 173 13.73 14.21 2.06
N THR A 174 14.12 14.57 3.28
CA THR A 174 13.83 13.78 4.50
C THR A 174 12.33 13.75 4.80
N VAL A 175 11.64 14.89 4.70
CA VAL A 175 10.18 14.97 4.87
C VAL A 175 9.46 14.14 3.81
N LEU A 176 9.92 14.17 2.55
CA LEU A 176 9.37 13.34 1.48
C LEU A 176 9.60 11.85 1.74
N ILE A 177 10.78 11.45 2.22
CA ILE A 177 11.08 10.07 2.61
C ILE A 177 10.19 9.63 3.78
N ILE A 178 10.00 10.47 4.80
CA ILE A 178 9.09 10.19 5.93
C ILE A 178 7.65 10.07 5.44
N PHE A 179 7.19 10.97 4.57
CA PHE A 179 5.85 10.92 4.00
C PHE A 179 5.62 9.64 3.17
N TYR A 180 6.61 9.25 2.38
CA TYR A 180 6.60 7.99 1.63
C TYR A 180 6.60 6.78 2.57
N TYR A 181 7.44 6.79 3.61
CA TYR A 181 7.47 5.74 4.64
C TYR A 181 6.13 5.63 5.37
N VAL A 182 5.50 6.74 5.76
CA VAL A 182 4.17 6.76 6.39
C VAL A 182 3.10 6.24 5.44
N SER A 183 3.20 6.55 4.14
CA SER A 183 2.26 6.08 3.12
C SER A 183 2.38 4.56 2.90
N ILE A 184 3.61 4.04 2.86
CA ILE A 184 3.88 2.60 2.81
C ILE A 184 3.44 1.92 4.10
N PHE A 185 3.79 2.48 5.25
CA PHE A 185 3.39 1.97 6.56
C PHE A 185 1.88 1.97 6.72
N LYS A 186 1.16 2.95 6.16
CA LYS A 186 -0.30 2.96 6.10
C LYS A 186 -0.83 1.76 5.30
N LEU A 187 -0.25 1.46 4.13
CA LEU A 187 -0.62 0.27 3.35
C LEU A 187 -0.39 -1.01 4.16
N PHE A 188 0.78 -1.17 4.77
CA PHE A 188 1.08 -2.34 5.61
C PHE A 188 0.21 -2.41 6.86
N TYR A 189 -0.08 -1.29 7.53
CA TYR A 189 -0.93 -1.23 8.71
C TYR A 189 -2.38 -1.58 8.36
N ASP A 190 -2.91 -1.00 7.28
CA ASP A 190 -4.28 -1.26 6.83
C ASP A 190 -4.44 -2.71 6.32
N GLU A 191 -3.38 -3.35 5.84
CA GLU A 191 -3.40 -4.71 5.29
C GLU A 191 -3.06 -5.82 6.31
N ILE A 192 -2.15 -5.55 7.26
CA ILE A 192 -1.67 -6.51 8.26
C ILE A 192 -2.39 -6.33 9.60
N ILE A 193 -2.50 -5.09 10.10
CA ILE A 193 -3.04 -4.81 11.45
C ILE A 193 -4.56 -4.61 11.39
N ASN A 194 -5.05 -3.84 10.42
CA ASN A 194 -6.48 -3.57 10.20
C ASN A 194 -7.08 -4.42 9.06
N GLY A 195 -6.32 -5.37 8.52
CA GLY A 195 -6.69 -6.12 7.32
C GLY A 195 -8.01 -6.85 7.48
N ASP A 196 -8.24 -7.50 8.62
CA ASP A 196 -9.46 -8.27 8.86
C ASP A 196 -10.68 -7.36 9.09
N TYR A 197 -10.51 -6.25 9.79
CA TYR A 197 -11.54 -5.21 9.93
C TYR A 197 -12.00 -4.68 8.56
N GLN A 198 -11.06 -4.30 7.69
CA GLN A 198 -11.37 -3.77 6.35
C GLN A 198 -11.96 -4.84 5.42
N ARG A 199 -11.49 -6.09 5.50
CA ARG A 199 -12.05 -7.23 4.75
C ARG A 199 -13.49 -7.51 5.19
N TYR A 200 -13.79 -7.52 6.48
CA TYR A 200 -15.16 -7.69 6.97
C TYR A 200 -16.09 -6.55 6.50
N LYS A 201 -15.62 -5.30 6.49
CA LYS A 201 -16.40 -4.18 5.91
C LYS A 201 -16.67 -4.37 4.42
N THR A 202 -15.68 -4.84 3.67
CA THR A 202 -15.81 -5.10 2.24
C THR A 202 -16.82 -6.22 1.99
N ILE A 203 -16.75 -7.31 2.76
CA ILE A 203 -17.73 -8.42 2.70
C ILE A 203 -19.14 -7.91 3.00
N ALA A 204 -19.34 -7.11 4.04
CA ALA A 204 -20.66 -6.58 4.39
C ALA A 204 -21.25 -5.70 3.27
N ASN A 205 -20.41 -4.86 2.65
CA ASN A 205 -20.84 -4.01 1.53
C ASN A 205 -21.19 -4.84 0.29
N ASP A 206 -20.37 -5.84 -0.05
CA ASP A 206 -20.65 -6.70 -1.19
C ASP A 206 -21.91 -7.55 -0.97
N LEU A 207 -22.14 -8.04 0.25
CA LEU A 207 -23.38 -8.72 0.63
C LEU A 207 -24.61 -7.80 0.55
N ARG A 208 -24.49 -6.54 0.95
CA ARG A 208 -25.56 -5.53 0.78
C ARG A 208 -25.87 -5.31 -0.69
N GLU A 209 -24.85 -5.18 -1.52
CA GLU A 209 -25.07 -4.98 -2.94
C GLU A 209 -25.76 -6.18 -3.61
N LEU A 210 -25.44 -7.40 -3.18
CA LEU A 210 -26.18 -8.59 -3.57
C LEU A 210 -27.65 -8.52 -3.14
N TYR A 211 -27.90 -8.17 -1.89
CA TYR A 211 -29.24 -7.98 -1.36
C TYR A 211 -30.05 -6.95 -2.16
N PHE A 212 -29.48 -5.79 -2.48
CA PHE A 212 -30.17 -4.71 -3.20
C PHE A 212 -30.32 -4.94 -4.71
N ARG A 213 -29.54 -5.85 -5.32
CA ARG A 213 -29.67 -6.19 -6.75
C ARG A 213 -30.68 -7.32 -7.02
N GLU A 214 -31.02 -8.12 -6.01
CA GLU A 214 -31.91 -9.28 -6.14
C GLU A 214 -33.30 -9.06 -5.51
N VAL A 215 -33.50 -7.96 -4.77
CA VAL A 215 -34.81 -7.42 -4.35
C VAL A 215 -35.28 -6.41 -5.38
#